data_AF-A0A397TRR7-F1
#
_entry.id   AF-A0A397TRR7-F1
#
_cell.length_a   1.000
_cell.length_b   1.000
_cell.length_c   1.000
_cell.angle_alpha   90.00
_cell.angle_beta   90.00
_cell.angle_gamma   90.00
#
_symmetry.space_group_name_H-M   'P 1'
#
loop_
_entity.id
_entity.type
_entity.pdbx_description
1 polymer ?
#
loop_
_entity_poly.entity_id
_entity_poly.type
_entity_poly.pdbx_seq_one_letter_code
_entity_poly.pdbx_strand_id
1 'polypeptide(L)'
;MYKEAGEIYAEHKMFEDAARCYRKIKMWYKAGKYFEEAKKYDDAALAYKDGRLYEIAADLILMYKKEINKRTFRNVARHIKIHYYDTAILYGKFDEAIYMYKKLIENNEDIIETLRFLLYLCKINILKETMVCITSPSNLKKYFSKADEFIMEFGSRLIKNSEWDSLIEEFQLYSAYLDKDLNKVYKGIQFFKSNGNIATEFHAVNMWLQIFPRSSDIQAKYWHERLQNLLWLFEFAISFIKVINTKKSKQIKKDFEEIFCVIETNNPQKRKIPFSNPLLDSLNKMQAEDDQHFYDVSDVHLKISQCLVFYIFELIWDADQKGRDIPDISSQICYKFTSCQKLNCRNHHIIPTPSILYHRLTLASLQYTVMLNFDMNLLDHHRLLKNEQSKKIYELQKWWAERLVKIHIRYQSPRISCPEVTYMMLSELPEHIHNRFVDHAYNTWSVNFNNFEIMLKYIFILQRLQDRRGINKFNWKMLNINFLSQHNNLSNLPVGFEYYKGYNKAIPVGNRLSSFFFYLYFNDVINAISNIKIFTRYAIINTQLSWKL
;
A
#
# COMPACT_ATOMS: atom_id res chain seq x y z
N MET A 1 -53.06 -28.83 24.84
CA MET A 1 -52.92 -28.36 26.23
C MET A 1 -52.56 -26.88 26.36
N TYR A 2 -51.30 -26.43 26.18
CA TYR A 2 -50.97 -25.01 26.43
C TYR A 2 -51.64 -24.01 25.47
N LYS A 3 -51.86 -24.39 24.20
CA LYS A 3 -52.55 -23.55 23.21
C LYS A 3 -54.02 -23.31 23.59
N GLU A 4 -54.75 -24.40 23.86
CA GLU A 4 -56.16 -24.38 24.26
C GLU A 4 -56.34 -23.64 25.59
N ALA A 5 -55.46 -23.88 26.57
CA ALA A 5 -55.47 -23.12 27.82
C ALA A 5 -55.26 -21.62 27.58
N GLY A 6 -54.35 -21.25 26.66
CA GLY A 6 -54.15 -19.86 26.28
C GLY A 6 -55.38 -19.23 25.61
N GLU A 7 -56.11 -19.99 24.79
CA GLU A 7 -57.36 -19.56 24.15
C GLU A 7 -58.47 -19.35 25.20
N ILE A 8 -58.65 -20.29 26.13
CA ILE A 8 -59.60 -20.17 27.24
C ILE A 8 -59.27 -18.95 28.13
N TYR A 9 -58.00 -18.75 28.50
CA TYR A 9 -57.60 -17.58 29.29
C TYR A 9 -57.84 -16.27 28.55
N ALA A 10 -57.61 -16.23 27.23
CA ALA A 10 -57.88 -15.04 26.43
C ALA A 10 -59.38 -14.72 26.36
N GLU A 11 -60.25 -15.73 26.19
CA GLU A 11 -61.72 -15.57 26.21
C GLU A 11 -62.21 -14.97 27.53
N HIS A 12 -61.61 -15.38 28.64
CA HIS A 12 -61.93 -14.88 29.98
C HIS A 12 -61.20 -13.57 30.33
N LYS A 13 -60.53 -12.92 29.36
CA LYS A 13 -59.73 -11.69 29.54
C LYS A 13 -58.60 -11.81 30.57
N MET A 14 -58.14 -13.03 30.84
CA MET A 14 -56.96 -13.31 31.67
C MET A 14 -55.70 -13.21 30.81
N PHE A 15 -55.41 -11.99 30.34
CA PHE A 15 -54.43 -11.75 29.28
C PHE A 15 -53.00 -12.15 29.67
N GLU A 16 -52.57 -11.93 30.91
CA GLU A 16 -51.22 -12.32 31.35
C GLU A 16 -51.01 -13.84 31.34
N ASP A 17 -51.99 -14.61 31.81
CA ASP A 17 -51.93 -16.06 31.83
C ASP A 17 -52.03 -16.65 30.42
N ALA A 18 -52.88 -16.06 29.56
CA ALA A 18 -52.93 -16.37 28.14
C ALA A 18 -51.56 -16.16 27.48
N ALA A 19 -50.92 -15.01 27.72
CA ALA A 19 -49.62 -14.65 27.18
C ALA A 19 -48.51 -15.62 27.62
N ARG A 20 -48.49 -16.02 28.90
CA ARG A 20 -47.54 -17.01 29.43
C ARG A 20 -47.73 -18.39 28.77
N CYS A 21 -48.98 -18.81 28.53
CA CYS A 21 -49.29 -20.03 27.79
C CYS A 21 -48.78 -19.96 26.34
N TYR A 22 -49.04 -18.86 25.63
CA TYR A 22 -48.54 -18.66 24.26
C TYR A 22 -47.01 -18.58 24.18
N ARG A 23 -46.36 -17.96 25.17
CA ARG A 23 -44.90 -17.89 25.27
C ARG A 23 -44.28 -19.29 25.41
N LYS A 24 -44.85 -20.16 26.25
CA LYS A 24 -44.37 -21.55 26.43
C LYS A 24 -44.36 -22.37 25.14
N ILE A 25 -45.32 -22.12 24.25
CA ILE A 25 -45.41 -22.78 22.93
C ILE A 25 -44.82 -21.95 21.79
N LYS A 26 -44.03 -20.90 22.11
CA LYS A 26 -43.33 -20.05 21.13
C LYS A 26 -44.25 -19.32 20.14
N MET A 27 -45.51 -19.08 20.51
CA MET A 27 -46.42 -18.21 19.75
C MET A 27 -46.16 -16.74 20.10
N TRP A 28 -44.97 -16.26 19.73
CA TRP A 28 -44.40 -14.99 20.20
C TRP A 28 -45.26 -13.77 19.92
N TYR A 29 -45.86 -13.68 18.71
CA TYR A 29 -46.75 -12.57 18.37
C TYR A 29 -47.97 -12.50 19.31
N LYS A 30 -48.65 -13.65 19.52
CA LYS A 30 -49.80 -13.72 20.43
C LYS A 30 -49.38 -13.42 21.87
N ALA A 31 -48.25 -13.99 22.32
CA ALA A 31 -47.73 -13.73 23.65
C ALA A 31 -47.45 -12.23 23.87
N GLY A 32 -46.76 -11.57 22.93
CA GLY A 32 -46.47 -10.15 22.99
C GLY A 32 -47.74 -9.31 23.05
N LYS A 33 -48.71 -9.59 22.17
CA LYS A 33 -49.99 -8.87 22.13
C LYS A 33 -50.75 -8.98 23.46
N TYR A 34 -50.87 -10.16 24.02
CA TYR A 34 -51.59 -10.35 25.29
C TYR A 34 -50.83 -9.82 26.51
N PHE A 35 -49.49 -9.82 26.49
CA PHE A 35 -48.72 -9.08 27.51
C PHE A 35 -48.94 -7.57 27.40
N GLU A 36 -49.07 -7.03 26.19
CA GLU A 36 -49.39 -5.61 25.97
C GLU A 36 -50.79 -5.26 26.47
N GLU A 37 -51.80 -6.08 26.16
CA GLU A 37 -53.17 -5.94 26.71
C GLU A 37 -53.20 -6.05 28.24
N ALA A 38 -52.31 -6.86 28.83
CA ALA A 38 -52.11 -6.96 30.28
C ALA A 38 -51.24 -5.82 30.88
N LYS A 39 -50.79 -4.86 30.07
CA LYS A 39 -49.85 -3.78 30.45
C LYS A 39 -48.52 -4.28 31.05
N LYS A 40 -48.08 -5.48 30.65
CA LYS A 40 -46.78 -6.07 30.97
C LYS A 40 -45.78 -5.79 29.85
N TYR A 41 -45.44 -4.51 29.67
CA TYR A 41 -44.66 -4.05 28.51
C TYR A 41 -43.25 -4.64 28.44
N ASP A 42 -42.60 -4.90 29.58
CA ASP A 42 -41.30 -5.61 29.61
C ASP A 42 -41.41 -7.03 29.00
N ASP A 43 -42.42 -7.81 29.43
CA ASP A 43 -42.65 -9.16 28.92
C ASP A 43 -43.10 -9.14 27.45
N ALA A 44 -43.89 -8.15 27.05
CA ALA A 44 -44.28 -7.95 25.65
C ALA A 44 -43.06 -7.68 24.76
N ALA A 45 -42.17 -6.77 25.18
CA ALA A 45 -40.95 -6.43 24.45
C ALA A 45 -40.03 -7.65 24.30
N LEU A 46 -39.86 -8.43 25.37
CA LEU A 46 -39.08 -9.67 25.33
C LEU A 46 -39.72 -10.72 24.43
N ALA A 47 -41.04 -10.88 24.46
CA ALA A 47 -41.75 -11.83 23.60
C ALA A 47 -41.59 -11.48 22.11
N TYR A 48 -41.76 -10.20 21.72
CA TYR A 48 -41.53 -9.78 20.34
C TYR A 48 -40.06 -9.95 19.91
N LYS A 49 -39.10 -9.62 20.79
CA LYS A 49 -37.66 -9.85 20.55
C LYS A 49 -37.36 -11.33 20.30
N ASP A 50 -37.87 -12.22 21.15
CA ASP A 50 -37.62 -13.67 21.05
C ASP A 50 -38.29 -14.28 19.81
N GLY A 51 -39.40 -13.69 19.37
CA GLY A 51 -40.05 -13.98 18.10
C GLY A 51 -39.38 -13.38 16.87
N ARG A 52 -38.28 -12.63 17.02
CA ARG A 52 -37.61 -11.86 15.94
C ARG A 52 -38.53 -10.87 15.23
N LEU A 53 -39.57 -10.39 15.93
CA LEU A 53 -40.51 -9.37 15.44
C LEU A 53 -39.94 -7.98 15.74
N TYR A 54 -38.76 -7.68 15.17
CA TYR A 54 -37.91 -6.57 15.61
C TYR A 54 -38.51 -5.18 15.35
N GLU A 55 -39.29 -5.00 14.28
CA GLU A 55 -40.02 -3.76 14.02
C GLU A 55 -41.07 -3.49 15.11
N ILE A 56 -41.92 -4.48 15.40
CA ILE A 56 -42.94 -4.40 16.45
C ILE A 56 -42.29 -4.18 17.82
N ALA A 57 -41.21 -4.90 18.10
CA ALA A 57 -40.46 -4.72 19.34
C ALA A 57 -39.90 -3.29 19.47
N ALA A 58 -39.36 -2.72 18.39
CA ALA A 58 -38.82 -1.36 18.39
C ALA A 58 -39.90 -0.31 18.65
N ASP A 59 -41.04 -0.43 17.98
CA ASP A 59 -42.15 0.51 18.17
C ASP A 59 -42.72 0.42 19.59
N LEU A 60 -42.86 -0.79 20.14
CA LEU A 60 -43.31 -0.99 21.51
C LEU A 60 -42.34 -0.35 22.52
N ILE A 61 -41.04 -0.62 22.44
CA ILE A 61 -40.08 -0.10 23.44
C ILE A 61 -39.95 1.43 23.40
N LEU A 62 -40.23 2.05 22.25
CA LEU A 62 -40.23 3.49 22.09
C LEU A 62 -41.54 4.12 22.58
N MET A 63 -42.68 3.50 22.25
CA MET A 63 -44.00 3.95 22.67
C MET A 63 -44.14 3.93 24.20
N TYR A 64 -43.71 2.83 24.84
CA TYR A 64 -43.82 2.62 26.29
C TYR A 64 -42.49 2.82 27.02
N LYS A 65 -41.61 3.69 26.50
CA LYS A 65 -40.25 3.90 27.04
C LYS A 65 -40.21 4.24 28.54
N LYS A 66 -41.24 4.95 29.04
CA LYS A 66 -41.33 5.34 30.47
C LYS A 66 -41.78 4.18 31.38
N GLU A 67 -42.41 3.17 30.81
CA GLU A 67 -43.06 2.06 31.53
C GLU A 67 -42.24 0.77 31.47
N ILE A 68 -41.30 0.69 30.53
CA ILE A 68 -40.37 -0.42 30.37
C ILE A 68 -39.12 -0.19 31.22
N ASN A 69 -38.64 -1.26 31.86
CA ASN A 69 -37.39 -1.21 32.60
C ASN A 69 -36.22 -0.89 31.67
N LYS A 70 -35.36 0.04 32.09
CA LYS A 70 -34.16 0.47 31.35
C LYS A 70 -33.27 -0.71 30.91
N ARG A 71 -33.16 -1.76 31.72
CA ARG A 71 -32.41 -2.98 31.40
C ARG A 71 -33.08 -3.75 30.25
N THR A 72 -34.40 -3.87 30.26
CA THR A 72 -35.16 -4.51 29.18
C THR A 72 -35.06 -3.70 27.89
N PHE A 73 -35.26 -2.37 27.97
CA PHE A 73 -35.10 -1.47 26.84
C PHE A 73 -33.75 -1.68 26.14
N ARG A 74 -32.65 -1.57 26.90
CA ARG A 74 -31.28 -1.77 26.37
C ARG A 74 -31.07 -3.15 25.76
N ASN A 75 -31.56 -4.19 26.43
CA ASN A 75 -31.42 -5.55 25.93
C ASN A 75 -32.16 -5.74 24.60
N VAL A 76 -33.40 -5.27 24.49
CA VAL A 76 -34.21 -5.37 23.28
C VAL A 76 -33.63 -4.50 22.17
N ALA A 77 -33.28 -3.24 22.46
CA ALA A 77 -32.65 -2.32 21.52
C ALA A 77 -31.35 -2.90 20.94
N ARG A 78 -30.49 -3.48 21.78
CA ARG A 78 -29.25 -4.15 21.33
C ARG A 78 -29.53 -5.29 20.34
N HIS A 79 -30.53 -6.13 20.59
CA HIS A 79 -30.87 -7.23 19.67
C HIS A 79 -31.44 -6.71 18.34
N ILE A 80 -32.25 -5.64 18.40
CA ILE A 80 -32.76 -4.98 17.19
C ILE A 80 -31.58 -4.41 16.38
N LYS A 81 -30.67 -3.66 17.02
CA LYS A 81 -29.47 -3.12 16.36
C LYS A 81 -28.59 -4.20 15.72
N ILE A 82 -28.38 -5.33 16.41
CA ILE A 82 -27.65 -6.49 15.84
C ILE A 82 -28.37 -7.02 14.60
N HIS A 83 -29.69 -7.22 14.67
CA HIS A 83 -30.46 -7.69 13.52
C HIS A 83 -30.35 -6.74 12.33
N TYR A 84 -30.53 -5.44 12.55
CA TYR A 84 -30.46 -4.45 11.48
C TYR A 84 -29.03 -4.30 10.94
N TYR A 85 -28.01 -4.42 11.78
CA TYR A 85 -26.63 -4.51 11.34
C TYR A 85 -26.41 -5.72 10.42
N ASP A 86 -26.80 -6.92 10.86
CA ASP A 86 -26.61 -8.14 10.08
C ASP A 86 -27.33 -8.07 8.74
N THR A 87 -28.57 -7.58 8.76
CA THR A 87 -29.40 -7.33 7.57
C THR A 87 -28.75 -6.32 6.63
N ALA A 88 -28.17 -5.24 7.15
CA ALA A 88 -27.46 -4.24 6.37
C ALA A 88 -26.18 -4.80 5.74
N ILE A 89 -25.38 -5.55 6.52
CA ILE A 89 -24.16 -6.19 6.02
C ILE A 89 -24.47 -7.23 4.94
N LEU A 90 -25.52 -8.04 5.09
CA LEU A 90 -25.86 -9.11 4.15
C LEU A 90 -26.61 -8.58 2.92
N TYR A 91 -27.57 -7.69 3.10
CA TYR A 91 -28.52 -7.34 2.03
C TYR A 91 -28.43 -5.89 1.58
N GLY A 92 -27.45 -5.13 2.07
CA GLY A 92 -27.25 -3.73 1.68
C GLY A 92 -28.30 -2.76 2.21
N LYS A 93 -29.12 -3.18 3.19
CA LYS A 93 -30.17 -2.39 3.87
C LYS A 93 -29.59 -1.35 4.85
N PHE A 94 -28.59 -0.59 4.41
CA PHE A 94 -27.85 0.35 5.26
C PHE A 94 -28.71 1.50 5.77
N ASP A 95 -29.58 2.06 4.92
CA ASP A 95 -30.42 3.19 5.30
C ASP A 95 -31.44 2.83 6.40
N GLU A 96 -32.04 1.63 6.29
CA GLU A 96 -32.93 1.07 7.30
C GLU A 96 -32.19 0.88 8.63
N ALA A 97 -30.98 0.33 8.60
CA ALA A 97 -30.17 0.15 9.80
C ALA A 97 -29.76 1.49 10.44
N ILE A 98 -29.30 2.48 9.66
CA ILE A 98 -28.98 3.82 10.18
C ILE A 98 -30.20 4.44 10.86
N TYR A 99 -31.37 4.37 10.22
CA TYR A 99 -32.61 4.87 10.78
C TYR A 99 -32.90 4.22 12.14
N MET A 100 -32.80 2.89 12.23
CA MET A 100 -33.05 2.16 13.47
C MET A 100 -32.02 2.46 14.56
N TYR A 101 -30.75 2.61 14.22
CA TYR A 101 -29.70 2.99 15.17
C TYR A 101 -29.99 4.36 15.77
N LYS A 102 -30.29 5.37 14.93
CA LYS A 102 -30.68 6.72 15.39
C LYS A 102 -31.93 6.68 16.28
N LYS A 103 -32.96 5.92 15.89
CA LYS A 103 -34.23 5.80 16.63
C LYS A 103 -34.04 5.23 18.04
N LEU A 104 -33.04 4.37 18.23
CA LEU A 104 -32.78 3.63 19.46
C LEU A 104 -31.68 4.23 20.35
N ILE A 105 -31.27 5.49 20.12
CA ILE A 105 -30.27 6.16 20.97
C ILE A 105 -30.85 6.44 22.37
N GLU A 106 -30.19 5.91 23.39
CA GLU A 106 -30.52 6.14 24.80
C GLU A 106 -29.37 6.77 25.60
N ASN A 107 -28.12 6.44 25.25
CA ASN A 107 -26.93 6.87 25.98
C ASN A 107 -25.77 7.28 25.04
N ASN A 108 -24.66 7.71 25.63
CA ASN A 108 -23.45 8.11 24.90
C ASN A 108 -22.81 6.95 24.13
N GLU A 109 -22.92 5.71 24.62
CA GLU A 109 -22.40 4.52 23.92
C GLU A 109 -23.16 4.27 22.62
N ASP A 110 -24.48 4.46 22.61
CA ASP A 110 -25.32 4.35 21.42
C ASP A 110 -24.95 5.40 20.36
N ILE A 111 -24.58 6.62 20.80
CA ILE A 111 -24.14 7.68 19.90
C ILE A 111 -22.82 7.28 19.23
N ILE A 112 -21.85 6.81 20.01
CA ILE A 112 -20.55 6.33 19.52
C ILE A 112 -20.74 5.15 18.56
N GLU A 113 -21.55 4.16 18.94
CA GLU A 113 -21.87 3.00 18.11
C GLU A 113 -22.49 3.40 16.77
N THR A 114 -23.42 4.35 16.77
CA THR A 114 -24.08 4.84 15.56
C THR A 114 -23.11 5.58 14.64
N LEU A 115 -22.24 6.45 15.20
CA LEU A 115 -21.20 7.10 14.40
C LEU A 115 -20.20 6.08 13.85
N ARG A 116 -19.78 5.10 14.67
CA ARG A 116 -18.88 4.02 14.23
C ARG A 116 -19.48 3.25 13.07
N PHE A 117 -20.77 2.95 13.09
CA PHE A 117 -21.46 2.30 11.96
C PHE A 117 -21.50 3.19 10.71
N LEU A 118 -21.80 4.49 10.85
CA LEU A 118 -21.78 5.43 9.72
C LEU A 118 -20.39 5.56 9.09
N LEU A 119 -19.34 5.65 9.91
CA LEU A 119 -17.96 5.72 9.44
C LEU A 119 -17.48 4.40 8.84
N TYR A 120 -17.95 3.25 9.35
CA TYR A 120 -17.72 1.96 8.72
C TYR A 120 -18.27 1.91 7.28
N LEU A 121 -19.43 2.50 7.01
CA LEU A 121 -19.95 2.62 5.65
C LEU A 121 -19.11 3.56 4.80
N CYS A 122 -18.60 4.66 5.37
CA CYS A 122 -17.66 5.53 4.68
C CYS A 122 -16.38 4.78 4.32
N LYS A 123 -15.83 3.96 5.23
CA LYS A 123 -14.63 3.14 5.04
C LYS A 123 -14.76 2.16 3.86
N ILE A 124 -15.90 1.46 3.76
CA ILE A 124 -16.20 0.60 2.60
C ILE A 124 -16.17 1.40 1.29
N ASN A 125 -16.71 2.62 1.28
CA ASN A 125 -16.75 3.44 0.07
C ASN A 125 -15.39 4.10 -0.24
N ILE A 126 -14.60 4.45 0.77
CA ILE A 126 -13.21 4.89 0.61
C ILE A 126 -12.36 3.80 -0.04
N LEU A 127 -12.52 2.54 0.39
CA LEU A 127 -11.86 1.42 -0.28
C LEU A 127 -12.18 1.42 -1.78
N LYS A 128 -13.45 1.58 -2.16
CA LYS A 128 -13.86 1.65 -3.57
C LYS A 128 -13.24 2.82 -4.33
N GLU A 129 -13.25 4.02 -3.75
CA GLU A 129 -12.70 5.21 -4.41
C GLU A 129 -11.18 5.20 -4.52
N THR A 130 -10.49 4.57 -3.56
CA THR A 130 -9.03 4.64 -3.49
C THR A 130 -8.30 3.48 -4.13
N MET A 131 -8.92 2.30 -4.24
CA MET A 131 -8.29 1.11 -4.83
C MET A 131 -8.82 0.84 -6.25
N VAL A 132 -7.98 1.14 -7.25
CA VAL A 132 -8.29 1.11 -8.70
C VAL A 132 -8.79 -0.24 -9.24
N CYS A 133 -8.57 -1.35 -8.55
CA CYS A 133 -9.14 -2.65 -8.92
C CYS A 133 -10.67 -2.74 -8.75
N ILE A 134 -11.30 -1.69 -8.23
CA ILE A 134 -12.71 -1.65 -7.86
C ILE A 134 -13.45 -0.68 -8.77
N THR A 135 -14.37 -1.21 -9.57
CA THR A 135 -15.14 -0.41 -10.55
C THR A 135 -16.54 -0.02 -10.05
N SER A 136 -16.86 -0.32 -8.80
CA SER A 136 -18.19 -0.10 -8.24
C SER A 136 -18.40 1.38 -7.87
N PRO A 137 -19.57 1.97 -8.17
CA PRO A 137 -19.90 3.32 -7.73
C PRO A 137 -19.76 3.49 -6.22
N SER A 138 -19.17 4.61 -5.81
CA SER A 138 -19.04 4.99 -4.41
C SER A 138 -20.22 5.83 -3.96
N ASN A 139 -20.72 5.53 -2.75
CA ASN A 139 -21.71 6.30 -2.03
C ASN A 139 -21.09 7.09 -0.86
N LEU A 140 -19.78 7.38 -0.91
CA LEU A 140 -19.07 8.06 0.16
C LEU A 140 -19.74 9.38 0.55
N LYS A 141 -20.02 10.26 -0.41
CA LYS A 141 -20.67 11.55 -0.14
C LYS A 141 -22.01 11.41 0.59
N LYS A 142 -22.84 10.43 0.19
CA LYS A 142 -24.14 10.16 0.82
C LYS A 142 -23.96 9.80 2.30
N TYR A 143 -23.10 8.84 2.60
CA TYR A 143 -22.91 8.38 3.99
C TYR A 143 -22.12 9.38 4.84
N PHE A 144 -21.20 10.12 4.22
CA PHE A 144 -20.50 11.23 4.86
C PHE A 144 -21.47 12.32 5.28
N SER A 145 -22.38 12.77 4.41
CA SER A 145 -23.42 13.75 4.78
C SER A 145 -24.31 13.25 5.92
N LYS A 146 -24.67 11.97 5.93
CA LYS A 146 -25.43 11.38 7.05
C LYS A 146 -24.64 11.37 8.37
N ALA A 147 -23.31 11.18 8.31
CA ALA A 147 -22.43 11.27 9.46
C ALA A 147 -22.28 12.71 9.96
N ASP A 148 -22.14 13.67 9.04
CA ASP A 148 -22.07 15.11 9.34
C ASP A 148 -23.34 15.59 10.05
N GLU A 149 -24.52 15.31 9.47
CA GLU A 149 -25.82 15.58 10.10
C GLU A 149 -25.93 14.96 11.49
N PHE A 150 -25.44 13.72 11.65
CA PHE A 150 -25.47 13.02 12.93
C PHE A 150 -24.56 13.66 13.98
N ILE A 151 -23.34 14.07 13.60
CA ILE A 151 -22.40 14.77 14.49
C ILE A 151 -22.98 16.12 14.92
N MET A 152 -23.61 16.86 14.01
CA MET A 152 -24.27 18.13 14.32
C MET A 152 -25.43 17.96 15.31
N GLU A 153 -26.21 16.89 15.17
CA GLU A 153 -27.36 16.61 16.03
C GLU A 153 -26.97 16.10 17.44
N PHE A 154 -25.97 15.22 17.53
CA PHE A 154 -25.65 14.48 18.76
C PHE A 154 -24.30 14.84 19.39
N GLY A 155 -23.38 15.46 18.66
CA GLY A 155 -22.01 15.68 19.11
C GLY A 155 -21.90 16.53 20.38
N SER A 156 -22.80 17.50 20.56
CA SER A 156 -22.84 18.34 21.76
C SER A 156 -23.23 17.60 23.05
N ARG A 157 -23.82 16.41 22.94
CA ARG A 157 -24.25 15.59 24.09
C ARG A 157 -23.12 14.77 24.69
N LEU A 158 -21.99 14.66 24.00
CA LEU A 158 -20.87 13.84 24.43
C LEU A 158 -19.90 14.63 25.31
N ILE A 159 -19.61 14.05 26.47
CA ILE A 159 -18.51 14.48 27.34
C ILE A 159 -17.23 13.81 26.83
N LYS A 160 -16.06 14.45 27.03
CA LYS A 160 -14.72 13.97 26.65
C LYS A 160 -14.62 12.43 26.66
N ASN A 161 -14.52 11.85 25.47
CA ASN A 161 -14.41 10.42 25.26
C ASN A 161 -13.36 10.18 24.17
N SER A 162 -12.29 9.47 24.52
CA SER A 162 -11.16 9.21 23.60
C SER A 162 -11.59 8.47 22.34
N GLU A 163 -12.61 7.62 22.43
CA GLU A 163 -13.12 6.92 21.25
C GLU A 163 -13.85 7.88 20.32
N TRP A 164 -14.67 8.78 20.87
CA TRP A 164 -15.31 9.82 20.07
C TRP A 164 -14.29 10.70 19.36
N ASP A 165 -13.24 11.13 20.07
CA ASP A 165 -12.17 11.94 19.48
C ASP A 165 -11.50 11.21 18.30
N SER A 166 -11.22 9.91 18.45
CA SER A 166 -10.69 9.09 17.35
C SER A 166 -11.66 8.97 16.16
N LEU A 167 -12.96 8.87 16.40
CA LEU A 167 -13.97 8.79 15.34
C LEU A 167 -14.12 10.14 14.62
N ILE A 168 -14.03 11.25 15.35
CA ILE A 168 -14.05 12.60 14.76
C ILE A 168 -12.82 12.83 13.88
N GLU A 169 -11.65 12.36 14.29
CA GLU A 169 -10.44 12.43 13.45
C GLU A 169 -10.58 11.58 12.18
N GLU A 170 -11.23 10.40 12.27
CA GLU A 170 -11.55 9.58 11.09
C GLU A 170 -12.54 10.31 10.15
N PHE A 171 -13.55 10.96 10.73
CA PHE A 171 -14.49 11.81 9.98
C PHE A 171 -13.80 12.99 9.30
N GLN A 172 -12.91 13.70 10.00
CA GLN A 172 -12.15 14.84 9.45
C GLN A 172 -11.21 14.41 8.32
N LEU A 173 -10.61 13.21 8.43
CA LEU A 173 -9.83 12.61 7.35
C LEU A 173 -10.69 12.42 6.09
N TYR A 174 -11.90 11.88 6.22
CA TYR A 174 -12.82 11.71 5.09
C TYR A 174 -13.27 13.04 4.50
N SER A 175 -13.54 14.05 5.34
CA SER A 175 -13.84 15.41 4.88
C SER A 175 -12.67 15.99 4.06
N ALA A 176 -11.45 15.89 4.57
CA ALA A 176 -10.25 16.38 3.89
C ALA A 176 -10.04 15.72 2.53
N TYR A 177 -10.34 14.42 2.42
CA TYR A 177 -10.26 13.71 1.14
C TYR A 177 -11.33 14.16 0.13
N LEU A 178 -12.56 14.42 0.59
CA LEU A 178 -13.64 14.94 -0.26
C LEU A 178 -13.31 16.36 -0.76
N ASP A 179 -12.70 17.18 0.10
CA ASP A 179 -12.23 18.53 -0.23
C ASP A 179 -10.95 18.57 -1.07
N LYS A 180 -10.30 17.41 -1.25
CA LYS A 180 -8.98 17.26 -1.89
C LYS A 180 -7.89 18.09 -1.20
N ASP A 181 -8.00 18.24 0.13
CA ASP A 181 -7.02 18.95 0.97
C ASP A 181 -5.86 18.00 1.36
N LEU A 182 -4.82 18.00 0.52
CA LEU A 182 -3.63 17.16 0.69
C LEU A 182 -2.95 17.32 2.05
N ASN A 183 -2.88 18.54 2.57
CA ASN A 183 -2.18 18.84 3.82
C ASN A 183 -2.92 18.28 5.03
N LYS A 184 -4.27 18.41 5.04
CA LYS A 184 -5.09 17.82 6.11
C LYS A 184 -5.06 16.30 6.07
N VAL A 185 -5.10 15.68 4.89
CA VAL A 185 -4.96 14.22 4.78
C VAL A 185 -3.59 13.78 5.32
N TYR A 186 -2.51 14.50 5.01
CA TYR A 186 -1.18 14.19 5.53
C TYR A 186 -1.10 14.29 7.07
N LYS A 187 -1.74 15.30 7.67
CA LYS A 187 -1.88 15.39 9.14
C LYS A 187 -2.65 14.19 9.71
N GLY A 188 -3.69 13.74 9.03
CA GLY A 188 -4.43 12.52 9.38
C GLY A 188 -3.53 11.28 9.39
N ILE A 189 -2.66 11.11 8.38
CA ILE A 189 -1.67 10.02 8.36
C ILE A 189 -0.80 10.06 9.62
N GLN A 190 -0.27 11.24 9.98
CA GLN A 190 0.59 11.40 11.15
C GLN A 190 -0.14 11.05 12.46
N PHE A 191 -1.39 11.48 12.60
CA PHE A 191 -2.22 11.22 13.77
C PHE A 191 -2.50 9.72 13.96
N PHE A 192 -2.93 9.02 12.91
CA PHE A 192 -3.24 7.59 13.02
C PHE A 192 -1.99 6.74 13.21
N LYS A 193 -0.86 7.16 12.63
CA LYS A 193 0.45 6.56 12.88
C LYS A 193 0.87 6.68 14.34
N SER A 194 0.74 7.86 14.96
CA SER A 194 1.09 8.03 16.38
C SER A 194 0.18 7.24 17.32
N ASN A 195 -1.07 7.01 16.92
CA ASN A 195 -2.05 6.28 17.73
C ASN A 195 -2.05 4.77 17.47
N GLY A 196 -1.25 4.27 16.52
CA GLY A 196 -1.17 2.85 16.17
C GLY A 196 -2.42 2.29 15.48
N ASN A 197 -3.27 3.14 14.90
CA ASN A 197 -4.45 2.70 14.13
C ASN A 197 -4.03 2.43 12.67
N ILE A 198 -3.44 1.26 12.46
CA ILE A 198 -2.84 0.86 11.18
C ILE A 198 -3.88 0.82 10.06
N ALA A 199 -5.12 0.40 10.35
CA ALA A 199 -6.16 0.32 9.33
C ALA A 199 -6.53 1.70 8.78
N THR A 200 -6.70 2.68 9.66
CA THR A 200 -7.05 4.04 9.26
C THR A 200 -5.84 4.79 8.67
N GLU A 201 -4.62 4.54 9.17
CA GLU A 201 -3.38 5.00 8.55
C GLU A 201 -3.28 4.52 7.09
N PHE A 202 -3.57 3.24 6.84
CA PHE A 202 -3.58 2.67 5.50
C PHE A 202 -4.57 3.36 4.58
N HIS A 203 -5.80 3.61 5.05
CA HIS A 203 -6.78 4.38 4.26
C HIS A 203 -6.33 5.82 4.01
N ALA A 204 -5.76 6.48 5.00
CA ALA A 204 -5.25 7.85 4.89
C ALA A 204 -4.13 7.97 3.85
N VAL A 205 -3.18 7.02 3.87
CA VAL A 205 -2.09 6.93 2.87
C VAL A 205 -2.67 6.75 1.47
N ASN A 206 -3.64 5.85 1.30
CA ASN A 206 -4.28 5.64 0.01
C ASN A 206 -5.05 6.87 -0.48
N MET A 207 -5.80 7.55 0.38
CA MET A 207 -6.45 8.82 0.06
C MET A 207 -5.44 9.87 -0.41
N TRP A 208 -4.32 10.01 0.30
CA TRP A 208 -3.26 10.96 -0.04
C TRP A 208 -2.65 10.65 -1.41
N LEU A 209 -2.39 9.37 -1.70
CA LEU A 209 -1.83 8.94 -2.99
C LEU A 209 -2.77 9.19 -4.18
N GLN A 210 -4.08 9.31 -3.95
CA GLN A 210 -5.08 9.64 -4.97
C GLN A 210 -5.23 11.15 -5.23
N ILE A 211 -4.77 12.01 -4.33
CA ILE A 211 -4.85 13.46 -4.50
C ILE A 211 -3.60 13.93 -5.26
N PHE A 212 -3.78 14.44 -6.48
CA PHE A 212 -2.70 15.08 -7.22
C PHE A 212 -2.72 16.61 -7.03
N PRO A 213 -1.58 17.25 -6.77
CA PRO A 213 -1.46 18.70 -6.79
C PRO A 213 -1.90 19.24 -8.16
N ARG A 214 -2.67 20.34 -8.16
CA ARG A 214 -3.15 20.98 -9.40
C ARG A 214 -2.03 21.69 -10.20
N SER A 215 -0.82 21.81 -9.65
CA SER A 215 0.31 22.44 -10.33
C SER A 215 0.91 21.49 -11.39
N SER A 216 1.19 22.03 -12.59
CA SER A 216 1.89 21.31 -13.66
C SER A 216 3.30 20.88 -13.27
N ASP A 217 3.92 21.59 -12.32
CA ASP A 217 5.25 21.27 -11.82
C ASP A 217 5.15 20.45 -10.54
N ILE A 218 5.52 19.18 -10.63
CA ILE A 218 5.65 18.28 -9.47
C ILE A 218 6.85 18.74 -8.65
N GLN A 219 6.60 19.30 -7.47
CA GLN A 219 7.66 19.70 -6.54
C GLN A 219 8.40 18.47 -5.99
N ALA A 220 9.73 18.56 -5.91
CA ALA A 220 10.59 17.49 -5.40
C ALA A 220 10.19 17.03 -3.99
N LYS A 221 9.77 17.96 -3.12
CA LYS A 221 9.31 17.64 -1.75
C LYS A 221 8.03 16.79 -1.75
N TYR A 222 7.02 17.18 -2.52
CA TYR A 222 5.80 16.39 -2.67
C TYR A 222 6.12 15.00 -3.22
N TRP A 223 6.99 14.93 -4.23
CA TRP A 223 7.37 13.64 -4.81
C TRP A 223 8.10 12.75 -3.82
N HIS A 224 8.99 13.33 -3.00
CA HIS A 224 9.66 12.62 -1.92
C HIS A 224 8.65 12.01 -0.94
N GLU A 225 7.68 12.79 -0.45
CA GLU A 225 6.62 12.30 0.45
C GLU A 225 5.77 11.22 -0.21
N ARG A 226 5.47 11.37 -1.52
CA ARG A 226 4.74 10.34 -2.28
C ARG A 226 5.49 9.02 -2.32
N LEU A 227 6.79 9.05 -2.62
CA LEU A 227 7.59 7.84 -2.67
C LEU A 227 7.73 7.18 -1.29
N GLN A 228 7.82 7.96 -0.21
CA GLN A 228 7.83 7.41 1.16
C GLN A 228 6.51 6.70 1.49
N ASN A 229 5.38 7.32 1.17
CA ASN A 229 4.06 6.72 1.37
C ASN A 229 3.86 5.45 0.54
N LEU A 230 4.34 5.44 -0.71
CA LEU A 230 4.36 4.24 -1.56
C LEU A 230 5.23 3.13 -0.97
N LEU A 231 6.41 3.48 -0.45
CA LEU A 231 7.33 2.52 0.17
C LEU A 231 6.70 1.85 1.39
N TRP A 232 6.12 2.65 2.29
CA TRP A 232 5.42 2.17 3.49
C TRP A 232 4.26 1.23 3.12
N LEU A 233 3.40 1.65 2.18
CA LEU A 233 2.26 0.86 1.72
C LEU A 233 2.74 -0.50 1.19
N PHE A 234 3.83 -0.48 0.45
CA PHE A 234 4.39 -1.65 -0.19
C PHE A 234 4.98 -2.64 0.81
N GLU A 235 5.80 -2.17 1.75
CA GLU A 235 6.38 -2.98 2.81
C GLU A 235 5.29 -3.62 3.67
N PHE A 236 4.26 -2.84 4.00
CA PHE A 236 3.12 -3.32 4.75
C PHE A 236 2.33 -4.40 3.99
N ALA A 237 2.03 -4.21 2.71
CA ALA A 237 1.38 -5.21 1.87
C ALA A 237 2.21 -6.49 1.72
N ILE A 238 3.53 -6.39 1.52
CA ILE A 238 4.42 -7.56 1.46
C ILE A 238 4.42 -8.34 2.76
N SER A 239 4.37 -7.66 3.91
CA SER A 239 4.33 -8.31 5.22
C SER A 239 3.14 -9.27 5.33
N PHE A 240 1.99 -8.88 4.77
CA PHE A 240 0.81 -9.73 4.67
C PHE A 240 0.98 -10.85 3.64
N ILE A 241 1.47 -10.53 2.44
CA ILE A 241 1.64 -11.53 1.37
C ILE A 241 2.53 -12.69 1.81
N LYS A 242 3.63 -12.39 2.52
CA LYS A 242 4.56 -13.41 3.04
C LYS A 242 3.90 -14.40 4.00
N VAL A 243 2.83 -14.00 4.70
CA VAL A 243 2.22 -14.80 5.77
C VAL A 243 0.88 -15.42 5.41
N ILE A 244 0.33 -15.20 4.20
CA ILE A 244 -0.98 -15.71 3.75
C ILE A 244 -1.14 -17.20 4.09
N ASN A 245 -0.17 -18.03 3.67
CA ASN A 245 -0.22 -19.48 3.83
C ASN A 245 0.27 -19.97 5.20
N THR A 246 0.68 -19.06 6.09
CA THR A 246 1.24 -19.42 7.40
C THR A 246 0.21 -19.27 8.50
N LYS A 247 0.27 -20.13 9.52
CA LYS A 247 -0.50 -19.96 10.77
C LYS A 247 0.11 -18.91 11.70
N LYS A 248 1.32 -18.44 11.40
CA LYS A 248 2.04 -17.40 12.15
C LYS A 248 1.49 -16.02 11.73
N SER A 249 1.67 -15.01 12.58
CA SER A 249 1.28 -13.61 12.31
C SER A 249 -0.23 -13.34 12.25
N LYS A 250 -0.97 -13.78 13.28
CA LYS A 250 -2.41 -13.52 13.43
C LYS A 250 -2.76 -12.03 13.40
N GLN A 251 -1.89 -11.16 13.92
CA GLN A 251 -2.14 -9.71 13.96
C GLN A 251 -2.18 -9.09 12.56
N ILE A 252 -1.15 -9.32 11.73
CA ILE A 252 -1.11 -8.78 10.36
C ILE A 252 -2.36 -9.21 9.56
N LYS A 253 -2.79 -10.47 9.70
CA LYS A 253 -4.00 -10.96 9.05
C LYS A 253 -5.25 -10.23 9.51
N LYS A 254 -5.37 -9.96 10.81
CA LYS A 254 -6.47 -9.17 11.38
C LYS A 254 -6.43 -7.72 10.90
N ASP A 255 -5.25 -7.10 10.84
CA ASP A 255 -5.11 -5.72 10.38
C ASP A 255 -5.61 -5.59 8.93
N PHE A 256 -5.25 -6.55 8.05
CA PHE A 256 -5.75 -6.57 6.68
C PHE A 256 -7.23 -6.94 6.56
N GLU A 257 -7.75 -7.82 7.42
CA GLU A 257 -9.19 -8.07 7.50
C GLU A 257 -9.95 -6.78 7.89
N GLU A 258 -9.44 -6.02 8.86
CA GLU A 258 -10.03 -4.74 9.28
C GLU A 258 -9.97 -3.69 8.17
N ILE A 259 -8.80 -3.51 7.54
CA ILE A 259 -8.62 -2.61 6.38
C ILE A 259 -9.64 -2.92 5.30
N PHE A 260 -9.82 -4.19 4.97
CA PHE A 260 -10.75 -4.61 3.93
C PHE A 260 -12.18 -4.82 4.44
N CYS A 261 -12.51 -4.37 5.65
CA CYS A 261 -13.85 -4.48 6.24
C CYS A 261 -14.41 -5.92 6.25
N VAL A 262 -13.55 -6.92 6.42
CA VAL A 262 -13.86 -8.34 6.52
C VAL A 262 -14.25 -8.68 7.95
N ILE A 263 -15.36 -9.40 8.13
CA ILE A 263 -15.89 -9.73 9.46
C ILE A 263 -15.55 -11.18 9.81
N GLU A 264 -14.89 -11.39 10.95
CA GLU A 264 -14.66 -12.71 11.53
C GLU A 264 -16.00 -13.32 11.99
N THR A 265 -16.20 -14.61 11.72
CA THR A 265 -17.43 -15.33 12.10
C THR A 265 -17.16 -16.30 13.25
N ASN A 266 -18.22 -16.88 13.82
CA ASN A 266 -18.09 -17.92 14.85
C ASN A 266 -17.30 -19.14 14.36
N ASN A 267 -17.32 -19.41 13.05
CA ASN A 267 -16.43 -20.41 12.45
C ASN A 267 -15.10 -19.74 12.09
N PRO A 268 -13.97 -20.12 12.71
CA PRO A 268 -12.68 -19.47 12.48
C PRO A 268 -12.18 -19.62 11.03
N GLN A 269 -12.69 -20.59 10.27
CA GLN A 269 -12.35 -20.81 8.85
C GLN A 269 -13.20 -19.97 7.89
N LYS A 270 -14.29 -19.36 8.35
CA LYS A 270 -15.17 -18.55 7.51
C LYS A 270 -15.07 -17.07 7.85
N ARG A 271 -15.26 -16.26 6.81
CA ARG A 271 -15.33 -14.79 6.88
C ARG A 271 -16.61 -14.31 6.23
N LYS A 272 -17.22 -13.30 6.84
CA LYS A 272 -18.39 -12.61 6.31
C LYS A 272 -17.93 -11.37 5.56
N ILE A 273 -18.35 -11.24 4.31
CA ILE A 273 -18.02 -10.10 3.44
C ILE A 273 -19.26 -9.23 3.24
N PRO A 274 -19.22 -7.94 3.60
CA PRO A 274 -20.36 -7.04 3.45
C PRO A 274 -20.85 -6.89 2.00
N PHE A 275 -22.15 -6.67 1.80
CA PHE A 275 -22.82 -6.52 0.50
C PHE A 275 -22.18 -5.49 -0.42
N SER A 276 -21.74 -4.36 0.14
CA SER A 276 -21.06 -3.30 -0.61
C SER A 276 -19.55 -3.43 -0.62
N ASN A 277 -18.99 -4.51 -0.10
CA ASN A 277 -17.54 -4.67 -0.06
C ASN A 277 -16.98 -4.94 -1.46
N PRO A 278 -15.88 -4.28 -1.85
CA PRO A 278 -15.28 -4.49 -3.15
C PRO A 278 -14.78 -5.92 -3.44
N LEU A 279 -14.48 -6.71 -2.41
CA LEU A 279 -14.06 -8.09 -2.59
C LEU A 279 -15.20 -8.99 -3.11
N LEU A 280 -16.46 -8.60 -2.87
CA LEU A 280 -17.63 -9.43 -3.11
C LEU A 280 -17.82 -9.79 -4.59
N ASP A 281 -17.74 -8.81 -5.49
CA ASP A 281 -17.90 -9.02 -6.95
C ASP A 281 -16.90 -10.05 -7.52
N SER A 282 -15.74 -10.14 -6.89
CA SER A 282 -14.67 -11.04 -7.30
C SER A 282 -14.77 -12.43 -6.68
N LEU A 283 -15.30 -12.53 -5.45
CA LEU A 283 -15.50 -13.80 -4.73
C LEU A 283 -16.78 -14.52 -5.17
N ASN A 284 -17.84 -13.78 -5.50
CA ASN A 284 -19.08 -14.35 -6.05
C ASN A 284 -18.87 -15.08 -7.38
N LYS A 285 -17.85 -14.69 -8.16
CA LYS A 285 -17.47 -15.42 -9.38
C LYS A 285 -16.82 -16.79 -9.09
N MET A 286 -16.41 -17.04 -7.85
CA MET A 286 -15.72 -18.26 -7.42
C MET A 286 -16.64 -19.28 -6.72
N GLN A 287 -17.83 -18.89 -6.26
CA GLN A 287 -18.77 -19.76 -5.56
C GLN A 287 -20.09 -19.91 -6.33
N ALA A 288 -20.59 -21.15 -6.44
CA ALA A 288 -21.77 -21.48 -7.23
C ALA A 288 -23.09 -21.56 -6.44
N GLU A 289 -23.12 -21.75 -5.11
CA GLU A 289 -24.39 -22.01 -4.39
C GLU A 289 -24.47 -21.50 -2.93
N ASP A 290 -25.68 -21.03 -2.60
CA ASP A 290 -26.44 -20.89 -1.34
C ASP A 290 -26.02 -20.00 -0.15
N ASP A 291 -24.75 -19.71 0.14
CA ASP A 291 -24.37 -18.83 1.28
C ASP A 291 -23.73 -17.52 0.82
N GLN A 292 -24.56 -16.61 0.26
CA GLN A 292 -24.17 -15.42 -0.54
C GLN A 292 -23.15 -14.43 0.07
N HIS A 293 -22.64 -14.61 1.29
CA HIS A 293 -21.69 -13.69 1.92
C HIS A 293 -20.62 -14.36 2.81
N PHE A 294 -20.52 -15.69 2.83
CA PHE A 294 -19.59 -16.43 3.70
C PHE A 294 -18.52 -17.18 2.89
N TYR A 295 -17.26 -16.81 3.10
CA TYR A 295 -16.14 -17.32 2.31
C TYR A 295 -15.07 -17.95 3.19
N ASP A 296 -14.30 -18.87 2.61
CA ASP A 296 -13.16 -19.44 3.31
C ASP A 296 -12.06 -18.40 3.51
N VAL A 297 -11.45 -18.42 4.70
CA VAL A 297 -10.38 -17.50 5.10
C VAL A 297 -9.26 -17.42 4.05
N SER A 298 -8.86 -18.57 3.53
CA SER A 298 -7.78 -18.67 2.54
C SER A 298 -8.13 -17.94 1.24
N ASP A 299 -9.38 -18.06 0.78
CA ASP A 299 -9.84 -17.40 -0.45
C ASP A 299 -9.93 -15.89 -0.26
N VAL A 300 -10.42 -15.44 0.89
CA VAL A 300 -10.48 -14.02 1.23
C VAL A 300 -9.08 -13.41 1.31
N HIS A 301 -8.14 -14.06 2.00
CA HIS A 301 -6.75 -13.56 2.11
C HIS A 301 -6.06 -13.54 0.75
N LEU A 302 -6.23 -14.58 -0.06
CA LEU A 302 -5.72 -14.61 -1.43
C LEU A 302 -6.30 -13.47 -2.27
N LYS A 303 -7.60 -13.20 -2.14
CA LYS A 303 -8.27 -12.12 -2.87
C LYS A 303 -7.78 -10.74 -2.45
N ILE A 304 -7.61 -10.50 -1.16
CA ILE A 304 -6.99 -9.28 -0.63
C ILE A 304 -5.60 -9.09 -1.26
N SER A 305 -4.78 -10.13 -1.30
CA SER A 305 -3.44 -10.06 -1.90
C SER A 305 -3.47 -9.75 -3.39
N GLN A 306 -4.38 -10.34 -4.14
CA GLN A 306 -4.57 -10.02 -5.56
C GLN A 306 -4.95 -8.55 -5.76
N CYS A 307 -5.89 -8.04 -4.96
CA CYS A 307 -6.30 -6.63 -5.00
C CYS A 307 -5.13 -5.68 -4.69
N LEU A 308 -4.36 -5.98 -3.64
CA LEU A 308 -3.19 -5.20 -3.25
C LEU A 308 -2.13 -5.20 -4.34
N VAL A 309 -1.75 -6.37 -4.87
CA VAL A 309 -0.71 -6.47 -5.91
C VAL A 309 -1.10 -5.70 -7.16
N PHE A 310 -2.36 -5.82 -7.60
CA PHE A 310 -2.85 -5.05 -8.74
C PHE A 310 -2.79 -3.55 -8.47
N TYR A 311 -3.33 -3.10 -7.34
CA TYR A 311 -3.39 -1.68 -7.01
C TYR A 311 -1.99 -1.06 -6.89
N ILE A 312 -1.08 -1.74 -6.21
CA ILE A 312 0.30 -1.28 -6.08
C ILE A 312 0.99 -1.26 -7.46
N PHE A 313 0.74 -2.23 -8.33
CA PHE A 313 1.31 -2.23 -9.68
C PHE A 313 0.92 -0.96 -10.44
N GLU A 314 -0.35 -0.54 -10.37
CA GLU A 314 -0.81 0.72 -10.98
C GLU A 314 -0.13 1.95 -10.36
N LEU A 315 0.02 1.99 -9.03
CA LEU A 315 0.71 3.09 -8.35
C LEU A 315 2.19 3.19 -8.74
N ILE A 316 2.89 2.05 -8.90
CA ILE A 316 4.27 2.03 -9.38
C ILE A 316 4.37 2.45 -10.82
N TRP A 317 3.43 2.01 -11.66
CA TRP A 317 3.40 2.42 -13.05
C TRP A 317 3.20 3.93 -13.18
N ASP A 318 2.30 4.52 -12.40
CA ASP A 318 2.13 5.98 -12.30
C ASP A 318 3.42 6.67 -11.83
N ALA A 319 4.06 6.13 -10.79
CA ALA A 319 5.32 6.67 -10.27
C ALA A 319 6.49 6.54 -11.26
N ASP A 320 6.51 5.50 -12.10
CA ASP A 320 7.47 5.34 -13.19
C ASP A 320 7.26 6.43 -14.25
N GLN A 321 6.04 6.59 -14.77
CA GLN A 321 5.75 7.56 -15.82
C GLN A 321 6.04 8.98 -15.36
N LYS A 322 5.52 9.40 -14.21
CA LYS A 322 5.75 10.75 -13.67
C LYS A 322 7.18 10.97 -13.21
N GLY A 323 7.81 9.96 -12.62
CA GLY A 323 9.21 10.04 -12.20
C GLY A 323 10.17 10.30 -13.35
N ARG A 324 9.84 9.80 -14.56
CA ARG A 324 10.62 10.05 -15.79
C ARG A 324 10.60 11.51 -16.23
N ASP A 325 9.57 12.26 -15.84
CA ASP A 325 9.43 13.67 -16.22
C ASP A 325 10.10 14.62 -15.22
N ILE A 326 10.50 14.13 -14.03
CA ILE A 326 11.14 14.94 -12.99
C ILE A 326 12.63 15.13 -13.33
N PRO A 327 13.09 16.36 -13.65
CA PRO A 327 14.46 16.58 -14.10
C PRO A 327 15.52 16.28 -13.04
N ASP A 328 15.16 16.31 -11.76
CA ASP A 328 16.05 15.93 -10.66
C ASP A 328 16.35 14.44 -10.62
N ILE A 329 15.49 13.62 -11.22
CA ILE A 329 15.59 12.15 -11.21
C ILE A 329 16.05 11.64 -12.58
N SER A 330 15.47 12.14 -13.68
CA SER A 330 15.58 11.51 -15.01
C SER A 330 16.55 12.18 -15.97
N SER A 331 17.06 13.36 -15.64
CA SER A 331 17.87 14.20 -16.53
C SER A 331 19.31 14.35 -16.06
N GLN A 332 20.26 14.25 -16.99
CA GLN A 332 21.66 14.61 -16.74
C GLN A 332 21.78 16.10 -16.48
N ILE A 333 22.70 16.52 -15.60
CA ILE A 333 23.00 17.95 -15.46
C ILE A 333 23.82 18.39 -16.66
N CYS A 334 23.48 19.55 -17.20
CA CYS A 334 24.19 20.14 -18.32
C CYS A 334 25.63 20.50 -17.93
N TYR A 335 26.61 20.20 -18.79
CA TYR A 335 28.02 20.55 -18.56
C TYR A 335 28.26 22.08 -18.57
N LYS A 336 27.38 22.83 -19.23
CA LYS A 336 27.36 24.31 -19.18
C LYS A 336 26.52 24.84 -18.01
N PHE A 337 26.01 23.97 -17.13
CA PHE A 337 25.19 24.34 -15.98
C PHE A 337 24.10 25.36 -16.36
N THR A 338 24.11 26.55 -15.78
CA THR A 338 23.17 27.64 -16.06
C THR A 338 23.56 28.49 -17.29
N SER A 339 24.78 28.36 -17.82
CA SER A 339 25.28 29.12 -18.98
C SER A 339 25.01 28.43 -20.33
N CYS A 340 24.08 27.47 -20.38
CA CYS A 340 23.74 26.75 -21.60
C CYS A 340 22.85 27.59 -22.53
N GLN A 341 23.34 27.92 -23.72
CA GLN A 341 22.57 28.67 -24.74
C GLN A 341 21.87 27.78 -25.78
N LYS A 342 21.91 26.44 -25.60
CA LYS A 342 21.34 25.51 -26.57
C LYS A 342 19.82 25.43 -26.39
N LEU A 343 19.08 26.02 -27.33
CA LEU A 343 17.62 26.19 -27.32
C LEU A 343 16.81 24.94 -26.96
N ASN A 344 17.29 23.74 -27.32
CA ASN A 344 16.61 22.45 -27.07
C ASN A 344 17.42 21.50 -26.16
N CYS A 345 18.19 22.04 -25.20
CA CYS A 345 18.95 21.21 -24.28
C CYS A 345 18.02 20.50 -23.28
N ARG A 346 17.90 19.16 -23.40
CA ARG A 346 17.11 18.31 -22.49
C ARG A 346 17.80 18.01 -21.15
N ASN A 347 18.99 18.57 -20.92
CA ASN A 347 19.72 18.39 -19.67
C ASN A 347 19.23 19.40 -18.63
N HIS A 348 19.33 19.02 -17.36
CA HIS A 348 18.99 19.88 -16.25
C HIS A 348 20.05 20.96 -16.04
N HIS A 349 19.66 22.23 -16.14
CA HIS A 349 20.54 23.40 -15.98
C HIS A 349 20.61 23.86 -14.52
N ILE A 350 21.50 23.25 -13.73
CA ILE A 350 21.77 23.61 -12.33
C ILE A 350 23.26 23.62 -12.03
N ILE A 351 23.64 24.33 -10.97
CA ILE A 351 25.00 24.34 -10.43
C ILE A 351 25.14 23.12 -9.49
N PRO A 352 26.08 22.18 -9.74
CA PRO A 352 26.18 20.92 -9.00
C PRO A 352 26.91 21.12 -7.66
N THR A 353 26.32 21.89 -6.74
CA THR A 353 26.85 21.99 -5.37
C THR A 353 26.67 20.65 -4.64
N PRO A 354 27.50 20.34 -3.61
CA PRO A 354 27.35 19.11 -2.84
C PRO A 354 25.93 18.89 -2.31
N SER A 355 25.28 19.96 -1.82
CA SER A 355 23.89 19.90 -1.35
C SER A 355 22.91 19.54 -2.47
N ILE A 356 23.01 20.18 -3.64
CA ILE A 356 22.10 19.90 -4.77
C ILE A 356 22.31 18.46 -5.28
N LEU A 357 23.56 18.01 -5.36
CA LEU A 357 23.88 16.63 -5.75
C LEU A 357 23.34 15.61 -4.74
N TYR A 358 23.44 15.91 -3.44
CA TYR A 358 22.88 15.08 -2.37
C TYR A 358 21.37 14.95 -2.52
N HIS A 359 20.62 16.05 -2.55
CA HIS A 359 19.15 16.02 -2.67
C HIS A 359 18.66 15.25 -3.91
N ARG A 360 19.33 15.46 -5.06
CA ARG A 360 18.99 14.74 -6.29
C ARG A 360 19.22 13.25 -6.17
N LEU A 361 20.38 12.85 -5.66
CA LEU A 361 20.72 11.44 -5.49
C LEU A 361 19.80 10.79 -4.45
N THR A 362 19.45 11.48 -3.36
CA THR A 362 18.46 11.01 -2.38
C THR A 362 17.11 10.75 -3.03
N LEU A 363 16.60 11.70 -3.81
CA LEU A 363 15.32 11.53 -4.49
C LEU A 363 15.36 10.40 -5.53
N ALA A 364 16.43 10.32 -6.31
CA ALA A 364 16.62 9.28 -7.32
C ALA A 364 16.80 7.89 -6.73
N SER A 365 17.54 7.76 -5.63
CA SER A 365 17.67 6.51 -4.88
C SER A 365 16.34 6.08 -4.29
N LEU A 366 15.55 7.00 -3.72
CA LEU A 366 14.23 6.68 -3.20
C LEU A 366 13.28 6.21 -4.31
N GLN A 367 13.27 6.89 -5.46
CA GLN A 367 12.52 6.45 -6.64
C GLN A 367 12.92 5.03 -7.02
N TYR A 368 14.23 4.78 -7.16
CA TYR A 368 14.76 3.48 -7.52
C TYR A 368 14.37 2.38 -6.52
N THR A 369 14.45 2.67 -5.23
CA THR A 369 14.03 1.77 -4.14
C THR A 369 12.56 1.37 -4.28
N VAL A 370 11.65 2.32 -4.52
CA VAL A 370 10.23 2.01 -4.76
C VAL A 370 10.06 1.07 -5.95
N MET A 371 10.77 1.31 -7.06
CA MET A 371 10.71 0.48 -8.27
C MET A 371 11.23 -0.96 -8.03
N LEU A 372 12.29 -1.10 -7.23
CA LEU A 372 12.90 -2.40 -6.91
C LEU A 372 12.13 -3.21 -5.87
N ASN A 373 11.27 -2.55 -5.11
CA ASN A 373 10.64 -3.17 -3.96
C ASN A 373 9.75 -4.35 -4.41
N PHE A 374 9.19 -4.35 -5.63
CA PHE A 374 8.53 -5.52 -6.23
C PHE A 374 9.43 -6.77 -6.25
N ASP A 375 9.22 -7.63 -5.25
CA ASP A 375 9.83 -8.95 -5.18
C ASP A 375 9.11 -9.90 -6.12
N MET A 376 9.62 -9.94 -7.35
CA MET A 376 9.10 -10.82 -8.40
C MET A 376 9.06 -12.28 -7.96
N ASN A 377 10.05 -12.74 -7.19
CA ASN A 377 10.09 -14.14 -6.74
C ASN A 377 8.95 -14.45 -5.77
N LEU A 378 8.68 -13.54 -4.83
CA LEU A 378 7.57 -13.67 -3.89
C LEU A 378 6.22 -13.67 -4.63
N LEU A 379 6.04 -12.72 -5.55
CA LEU A 379 4.78 -12.54 -6.28
C LEU A 379 4.50 -13.70 -7.26
N ASP A 380 5.54 -14.19 -7.93
CA ASP A 380 5.45 -15.36 -8.82
C ASP A 380 5.18 -16.64 -8.01
N HIS A 381 5.81 -16.81 -6.84
CA HIS A 381 5.56 -17.97 -5.97
C HIS A 381 4.08 -18.08 -5.55
N HIS A 382 3.45 -16.94 -5.27
CA HIS A 382 2.03 -16.86 -4.93
C HIS A 382 1.11 -16.73 -6.16
N ARG A 383 1.64 -16.76 -7.39
CA ARG A 383 0.91 -16.59 -8.65
C ARG A 383 0.03 -15.34 -8.68
N LEU A 384 0.51 -14.24 -8.10
CA LEU A 384 -0.22 -12.98 -7.98
C LEU A 384 -0.05 -12.04 -9.19
N LEU A 385 0.91 -12.33 -10.07
CA LEU A 385 1.18 -11.55 -11.29
C LEU A 385 0.95 -12.38 -12.54
N LYS A 386 0.50 -11.71 -13.62
CA LYS A 386 0.49 -12.28 -14.96
C LYS A 386 1.89 -12.16 -15.58
N ASN A 387 2.29 -13.12 -16.42
CA ASN A 387 3.61 -13.13 -17.10
C ASN A 387 3.96 -11.80 -17.79
N GLU A 388 2.96 -11.14 -18.40
CA GLU A 388 3.15 -9.83 -19.05
C GLU A 388 3.48 -8.71 -18.06
N GLN A 389 2.85 -8.70 -16.88
CA GLN A 389 3.14 -7.73 -15.81
C GLN A 389 4.55 -7.97 -15.26
N SER A 390 4.92 -9.23 -15.05
CA SER A 390 6.26 -9.61 -14.59
C SER A 390 7.36 -9.09 -15.51
N LYS A 391 7.16 -9.21 -16.83
CA LYS A 391 8.10 -8.66 -17.82
C LYS A 391 8.19 -7.14 -17.75
N LYS A 392 7.07 -6.43 -17.65
CA LYS A 392 7.03 -4.96 -17.54
C LYS A 392 7.78 -4.46 -16.29
N ILE A 393 7.59 -5.11 -15.15
CA ILE A 393 8.28 -4.75 -13.90
C ILE A 393 9.79 -4.94 -14.07
N TYR A 394 10.22 -6.06 -14.64
CA TYR A 394 11.64 -6.32 -14.87
C TYR A 394 12.29 -5.25 -15.78
N GLU A 395 11.63 -4.88 -16.88
CA GLU A 395 12.12 -3.83 -17.79
C GLU A 395 12.19 -2.46 -17.10
N LEU A 396 11.21 -2.13 -16.26
CA LEU A 396 11.19 -0.91 -15.46
C LEU A 396 12.33 -0.88 -14.42
N GLN A 397 12.53 -1.97 -13.66
CA GLN A 397 13.59 -2.07 -12.66
C GLN A 397 14.97 -1.90 -13.31
N LYS A 398 15.17 -2.55 -14.45
CA LYS A 398 16.36 -2.41 -15.28
C LYS A 398 16.57 -0.96 -15.73
N TRP A 399 15.54 -0.31 -16.26
CA TRP A 399 15.62 1.07 -16.75
C TRP A 399 16.04 2.05 -15.65
N TRP A 400 15.46 1.93 -14.47
CA TRP A 400 15.79 2.80 -13.33
C TRP A 400 17.19 2.53 -12.77
N ALA A 401 17.62 1.27 -12.69
CA ALA A 401 18.99 0.92 -12.29
C ALA A 401 20.02 1.55 -13.24
N GLU A 402 19.80 1.46 -14.56
CA GLU A 402 20.67 2.11 -15.55
C GLU A 402 20.74 3.63 -15.37
N ARG A 403 19.59 4.27 -15.13
CA ARG A 403 19.50 5.73 -15.04
C ARG A 403 20.15 6.26 -13.78
N LEU A 404 19.97 5.58 -12.64
CA LEU A 404 20.65 5.92 -11.40
C LEU A 404 22.16 6.04 -11.63
N VAL A 405 22.76 5.09 -12.34
CA VAL A 405 24.19 5.11 -12.62
C VAL A 405 24.58 6.09 -13.72
N LYS A 406 23.88 6.08 -14.86
CA LYS A 406 24.24 6.94 -16.00
C LYS A 406 24.12 8.43 -15.67
N ILE A 407 23.18 8.81 -14.81
CA ILE A 407 22.80 10.21 -14.55
C ILE A 407 23.43 10.76 -13.28
N HIS A 408 23.30 10.02 -12.18
CA HIS A 408 23.63 10.54 -10.84
C HIS A 408 25.01 10.11 -10.37
N ILE A 409 25.50 8.97 -10.84
CA ILE A 409 26.86 8.53 -10.53
C ILE A 409 27.82 9.14 -11.57
N ARG A 410 28.52 10.18 -11.14
CA ARG A 410 29.41 10.97 -12.00
C ARG A 410 30.86 10.76 -11.65
N TYR A 411 31.70 10.84 -12.67
CA TYR A 411 33.15 10.75 -12.51
C TYR A 411 33.87 11.58 -13.58
N GLN A 412 33.48 12.84 -13.72
CA GLN A 412 34.12 13.77 -14.66
C GLN A 412 35.24 14.58 -14.02
N SER A 413 35.09 14.98 -12.75
CA SER A 413 36.08 15.77 -12.00
C SER A 413 35.72 15.76 -10.51
N PRO A 414 36.69 15.78 -9.56
CA PRO A 414 36.42 15.94 -8.14
C PRO A 414 35.62 17.19 -7.77
N ARG A 415 35.65 18.24 -8.63
CA ARG A 415 34.86 19.47 -8.43
C ARG A 415 33.39 19.34 -8.87
N ILE A 416 33.07 18.36 -9.71
CA ILE A 416 31.76 18.19 -10.38
C ILE A 416 31.07 16.89 -9.93
N SER A 417 31.88 15.93 -9.50
CA SER A 417 31.48 14.61 -9.04
C SER A 417 31.84 14.60 -7.56
N CYS A 418 30.85 14.53 -6.67
CA CYS A 418 31.07 14.38 -5.23
C CYS A 418 31.00 12.87 -4.91
N PRO A 419 32.11 12.13 -4.92
CA PRO A 419 32.09 10.68 -4.77
C PRO A 419 31.66 10.27 -3.36
N GLU A 420 31.86 11.14 -2.37
CA GLU A 420 31.43 10.95 -0.97
C GLU A 420 29.91 10.87 -0.88
N VAL A 421 29.19 11.78 -1.58
CA VAL A 421 27.72 11.77 -1.66
C VAL A 421 27.21 10.48 -2.28
N THR A 422 27.89 10.00 -3.33
CA THR A 422 27.55 8.72 -3.97
C THR A 422 27.77 7.55 -3.02
N TYR A 423 28.87 7.55 -2.28
CA TYR A 423 29.16 6.50 -1.30
C TYR A 423 28.13 6.46 -0.17
N MET A 424 27.87 7.61 0.48
CA MET A 424 26.90 7.70 1.58
C MET A 424 25.53 7.14 1.18
N MET A 425 25.02 7.55 0.02
CA MET A 425 23.70 7.09 -0.45
C MET A 425 23.68 5.60 -0.82
N LEU A 426 24.75 5.07 -1.43
CA LEU A 426 24.82 3.64 -1.76
C LEU A 426 24.93 2.77 -0.50
N SER A 427 25.61 3.25 0.55
CA SER A 427 25.67 2.54 1.84
C SER A 427 24.37 2.55 2.62
N GLU A 428 23.48 3.51 2.36
CA GLU A 428 22.16 3.60 3.00
C GLU A 428 21.09 2.74 2.30
N LEU A 429 21.39 2.15 1.13
CA LEU A 429 20.45 1.25 0.48
C LEU A 429 20.25 -0.03 1.30
N PRO A 430 19.01 -0.51 1.49
CA PRO A 430 18.75 -1.79 2.13
C PRO A 430 19.48 -2.95 1.44
N GLU A 431 19.99 -3.91 2.21
CA GLU A 431 20.84 -5.01 1.70
C GLU A 431 20.20 -5.81 0.55
N HIS A 432 18.89 -6.05 0.61
CA HIS A 432 18.18 -6.77 -0.45
C HIS A 432 18.07 -5.95 -1.75
N ILE A 433 17.99 -4.61 -1.64
CA ILE A 433 18.00 -3.68 -2.78
C ILE A 433 19.40 -3.59 -3.36
N HIS A 434 20.43 -3.60 -2.51
CA HIS A 434 21.83 -3.63 -2.90
C HIS A 434 22.14 -4.82 -3.82
N ASN A 435 21.75 -6.04 -3.43
CA ASN A 435 22.01 -7.23 -4.24
C ASN A 435 21.27 -7.19 -5.58
N ARG A 436 20.00 -6.73 -5.59
CA ARG A 436 19.24 -6.56 -6.83
C ARG A 436 19.82 -5.48 -7.72
N PHE A 437 20.31 -4.39 -7.13
CA PHE A 437 21.00 -3.35 -7.88
C PHE A 437 22.21 -3.91 -8.57
N VAL A 438 23.07 -4.67 -7.88
CA VAL A 438 24.24 -5.37 -8.46
C VAL A 438 23.86 -6.38 -9.55
N ASP A 439 22.74 -7.10 -9.42
CA ASP A 439 22.31 -8.06 -10.43
C ASP A 439 21.75 -7.39 -11.68
N HIS A 440 20.88 -6.39 -11.52
CA HIS A 440 20.34 -5.59 -12.63
C HIS A 440 21.42 -4.81 -13.34
N ALA A 441 22.29 -4.20 -12.54
CA ALA A 441 23.57 -3.66 -12.95
C ALA A 441 24.28 -4.61 -13.88
N TYR A 442 24.69 -5.77 -13.37
CA TYR A 442 25.46 -6.73 -14.12
C TYR A 442 24.80 -7.14 -15.44
N ASN A 443 23.53 -7.54 -15.42
CA ASN A 443 22.82 -8.08 -16.60
C ASN A 443 22.70 -7.05 -17.72
N THR A 444 22.60 -5.79 -17.34
CA THR A 444 22.34 -4.69 -18.26
C THR A 444 23.61 -4.07 -18.78
N TRP A 445 24.57 -3.91 -17.89
CA TRP A 445 25.81 -3.20 -18.12
C TRP A 445 26.83 -4.03 -18.88
N SER A 446 26.67 -5.35 -18.78
CA SER A 446 27.52 -6.28 -19.48
C SER A 446 27.25 -6.44 -20.97
N VAL A 447 26.23 -5.75 -21.49
CA VAL A 447 25.92 -5.66 -22.92
C VAL A 447 26.67 -4.49 -23.58
N ASN A 448 27.15 -3.51 -22.80
CA ASN A 448 27.66 -2.23 -23.32
C ASN A 448 29.10 -1.92 -22.88
N PHE A 449 29.94 -2.95 -22.74
CA PHE A 449 31.35 -2.80 -22.35
C PHE A 449 32.22 -2.02 -23.34
N ASN A 450 31.69 -1.69 -24.52
CA ASN A 450 32.37 -0.85 -25.50
C ASN A 450 32.45 0.63 -25.07
N ASN A 451 31.70 1.06 -24.05
CA ASN A 451 31.75 2.43 -23.53
C ASN A 451 32.60 2.51 -22.24
N PHE A 452 33.76 3.17 -22.34
CA PHE A 452 34.74 3.31 -21.25
C PHE A 452 34.17 4.00 -20.00
N GLU A 453 33.47 5.11 -20.16
CA GLU A 453 32.93 5.91 -19.05
C GLU A 453 31.93 5.09 -18.24
N ILE A 454 31.06 4.38 -18.96
CA ILE A 454 30.06 3.48 -18.41
C ILE A 454 30.74 2.36 -17.61
N MET A 455 31.76 1.72 -18.17
CA MET A 455 32.53 0.67 -17.50
C MET A 455 33.17 1.18 -16.19
N LEU A 456 33.79 2.36 -16.19
CA LEU A 456 34.42 2.95 -15.00
C LEU A 456 33.43 3.20 -13.86
N LYS A 457 32.26 3.77 -14.18
CA LYS A 457 31.20 4.01 -13.19
C LYS A 457 30.79 2.71 -12.50
N TYR A 458 30.70 1.60 -13.25
CA TYR A 458 30.30 0.31 -12.69
C TYR A 458 31.34 -0.32 -11.78
N ILE A 459 32.60 -0.34 -12.21
CA ILE A 459 33.70 -0.85 -11.39
C ILE A 459 33.80 -0.03 -10.09
N PHE A 460 33.66 1.29 -10.17
CA PHE A 460 33.68 2.17 -9.01
C PHE A 460 32.56 1.83 -8.02
N ILE A 461 31.33 1.62 -8.50
CA ILE A 461 30.20 1.20 -7.66
C ILE A 461 30.52 -0.12 -6.96
N LEU A 462 30.92 -1.15 -7.71
CA LEU A 462 31.19 -2.48 -7.14
C LEU A 462 32.31 -2.44 -6.09
N GLN A 463 33.34 -1.61 -6.29
CA GLN A 463 34.40 -1.40 -5.31
C GLN A 463 33.90 -0.67 -4.07
N ARG A 464 33.10 0.38 -4.23
CA ARG A 464 32.53 1.15 -3.12
C ARG A 464 31.60 0.30 -2.26
N LEU A 465 30.88 -0.60 -2.91
CA LEU A 465 30.01 -1.60 -2.30
C LEU A 465 30.75 -2.82 -1.75
N GLN A 466 32.08 -2.92 -1.98
CA GLN A 466 32.90 -4.08 -1.61
C GLN A 466 32.38 -5.42 -2.16
N ASP A 467 31.62 -5.40 -3.25
CA ASP A 467 30.99 -6.59 -3.81
C ASP A 467 32.00 -7.43 -4.61
N ARG A 468 32.70 -8.31 -3.90
CA ARG A 468 33.66 -9.25 -4.51
C ARG A 468 33.03 -10.14 -5.56
N ARG A 469 31.75 -10.52 -5.38
CA ARG A 469 31.07 -11.41 -6.31
C ARG A 469 30.84 -10.71 -7.64
N GLY A 470 30.32 -9.47 -7.62
CA GLY A 470 30.14 -8.66 -8.82
C GLY A 470 31.46 -8.30 -9.50
N ILE A 471 32.51 -7.97 -8.74
CA ILE A 471 33.86 -7.73 -9.29
C ILE A 471 34.36 -8.97 -10.04
N ASN A 472 34.29 -10.15 -9.42
CA ASN A 472 34.68 -11.40 -10.06
C ASN A 472 33.84 -11.67 -11.31
N LYS A 473 32.53 -11.50 -11.23
CA LYS A 473 31.61 -11.72 -12.35
C LYS A 473 31.86 -10.76 -13.52
N PHE A 474 32.18 -9.50 -13.24
CA PHE A 474 32.62 -8.50 -14.22
C PHE A 474 33.89 -8.97 -14.95
N ASN A 475 34.89 -9.42 -14.18
CA ASN A 475 36.15 -9.90 -14.73
C ASN A 475 35.96 -11.12 -15.63
N TRP A 476 35.18 -12.09 -15.18
CA TRP A 476 34.83 -13.28 -15.97
C TRP A 476 34.22 -12.90 -17.31
N LYS A 477 33.34 -11.88 -17.35
CA LYS A 477 32.70 -11.48 -18.61
C LYS A 477 33.64 -10.72 -19.55
N MET A 478 34.51 -9.85 -19.01
CA MET A 478 35.57 -9.23 -19.81
C MET A 478 36.51 -10.27 -20.43
N LEU A 479 36.79 -11.37 -19.73
CA LEU A 479 37.56 -12.50 -20.26
C LEU A 479 36.83 -13.25 -21.39
N ASN A 480 35.49 -13.39 -21.32
CA ASN A 480 34.68 -14.13 -22.31
C ASN A 480 34.44 -13.39 -23.64
N ILE A 481 34.45 -12.04 -23.65
CA ILE A 481 34.27 -11.24 -24.88
C ILE A 481 35.36 -11.51 -25.93
N ASN A 482 36.50 -12.08 -25.50
CA ASN A 482 37.58 -12.53 -26.40
C ASN A 482 37.14 -13.57 -27.45
N PHE A 483 36.01 -14.28 -27.27
CA PHE A 483 35.56 -15.28 -28.23
C PHE A 483 34.80 -14.73 -29.45
N LEU A 484 34.50 -13.42 -29.51
CA LEU A 484 33.65 -12.84 -30.57
C LEU A 484 34.38 -12.19 -31.77
N SER A 485 35.71 -12.19 -31.83
CA SER A 485 36.42 -11.62 -32.98
C SER A 485 37.58 -12.49 -33.46
N GLN A 486 37.27 -13.70 -33.96
CA GLN A 486 38.22 -14.47 -34.78
C GLN A 486 38.37 -13.93 -36.21
N HIS A 487 37.57 -12.93 -36.62
CA HIS A 487 37.69 -12.35 -37.97
C HIS A 487 37.65 -10.82 -37.97
N ASN A 488 38.78 -10.26 -38.44
CA ASN A 488 38.92 -9.04 -39.24
C ASN A 488 38.42 -7.70 -38.65
N ASN A 489 39.27 -7.06 -37.84
CA ASN A 489 39.75 -5.68 -38.05
C ASN A 489 40.64 -5.23 -36.89
N LEU A 490 41.96 -5.12 -37.11
CA LEU A 490 42.93 -4.61 -36.12
C LEU A 490 42.66 -3.14 -35.70
N SER A 491 41.91 -2.39 -36.49
CA SER A 491 41.65 -0.96 -36.30
C SER A 491 40.51 -0.64 -35.32
N ASN A 492 39.67 -1.63 -34.96
CA ASN A 492 38.48 -1.43 -34.12
C ASN A 492 38.46 -2.43 -32.94
N LEU A 493 39.54 -2.48 -32.16
CA LEU A 493 39.52 -3.20 -30.88
C LEU A 493 38.50 -2.54 -29.93
N PRO A 494 37.59 -3.31 -29.31
CA PRO A 494 36.73 -2.78 -28.27
C PRO A 494 37.54 -2.18 -27.13
N VAL A 495 37.01 -1.14 -26.50
CA VAL A 495 37.58 -0.58 -25.27
C VAL A 495 37.67 -1.70 -24.22
N GLY A 496 38.86 -1.94 -23.69
CA GLY A 496 39.20 -2.92 -22.66
C GLY A 496 40.13 -4.04 -23.15
N PHE A 497 40.64 -4.01 -24.39
CA PHE A 497 41.42 -5.11 -24.98
C PHE A 497 42.79 -4.64 -25.50
N GLU A 498 43.80 -5.48 -25.34
CA GLU A 498 45.15 -5.35 -25.90
C GLU A 498 45.47 -6.57 -26.75
N TYR A 499 46.18 -6.38 -27.86
CA TYR A 499 46.66 -7.48 -28.68
C TYR A 499 47.90 -8.10 -28.02
N TYR A 500 47.84 -9.37 -27.63
CA TYR A 500 48.95 -10.07 -26.99
C TYR A 500 49.13 -11.48 -27.54
N LYS A 501 50.29 -11.74 -28.16
CA LYS A 501 50.70 -13.05 -28.70
C LYS A 501 49.68 -13.73 -29.63
N GLY A 502 49.16 -13.00 -30.62
CA GLY A 502 48.27 -13.58 -31.63
C GLY A 502 46.80 -13.67 -31.22
N TYR A 503 46.45 -13.24 -30.01
CA TYR A 503 45.09 -13.22 -29.51
C TYR A 503 44.75 -11.84 -28.94
N ASN A 504 43.49 -11.44 -29.06
CA ASN A 504 42.95 -10.33 -28.30
C ASN A 504 42.88 -10.77 -26.83
N LYS A 505 43.51 -9.99 -25.94
CA LYS A 505 43.48 -10.21 -24.50
C LYS A 505 42.78 -9.03 -23.85
N ALA A 506 41.69 -9.32 -23.14
CA ALA A 506 41.09 -8.34 -22.25
C ALA A 506 42.15 -7.79 -21.29
N ILE A 507 42.43 -6.49 -21.37
CA ILE A 507 43.07 -5.78 -20.28
C ILE A 507 41.99 -5.75 -19.21
N PRO A 508 42.22 -6.30 -18.03
CA PRO A 508 41.22 -6.24 -17.00
C PRO A 508 41.33 -4.85 -16.39
N VAL A 509 40.94 -3.81 -17.14
CA VAL A 509 40.97 -2.41 -16.73
C VAL A 509 40.23 -2.24 -15.42
N GLY A 510 39.12 -2.98 -15.26
CA GLY A 510 38.41 -3.12 -14.00
C GLY A 510 39.20 -3.76 -12.88
N ASN A 511 40.00 -4.81 -13.15
CA ASN A 511 40.93 -5.32 -12.14
C ASN A 511 42.04 -4.34 -11.84
N ARG A 512 42.59 -3.61 -12.80
CA ARG A 512 43.66 -2.64 -12.51
C ARG A 512 43.12 -1.52 -11.62
N LEU A 513 41.94 -0.99 -11.92
CA LEU A 513 41.29 -0.02 -11.06
C LEU A 513 40.89 -0.63 -9.70
N SER A 514 40.39 -1.88 -9.68
CA SER A 514 40.00 -2.59 -8.44
C SER A 514 41.17 -2.92 -7.55
N SER A 515 42.25 -3.41 -8.13
CA SER A 515 43.51 -3.64 -7.46
C SER A 515 44.08 -2.32 -6.96
N PHE A 516 44.01 -1.22 -7.71
CA PHE A 516 44.43 0.08 -7.23
C PHE A 516 43.72 0.47 -5.93
N PHE A 517 42.37 0.45 -5.90
CA PHE A 517 41.62 0.80 -4.69
C PHE A 517 41.80 -0.22 -3.56
N PHE A 518 41.91 -1.52 -3.88
CA PHE A 518 42.21 -2.57 -2.92
C PHE A 518 43.56 -2.32 -2.24
N TYR A 519 44.62 -2.10 -3.01
CA TYR A 519 45.96 -1.86 -2.48
C TYR A 519 46.03 -0.53 -1.72
N LEU A 520 45.34 0.51 -2.18
CA LEU A 520 45.18 1.77 -1.42
C LEU A 520 44.53 1.53 -0.05
N TYR A 521 43.47 0.73 0.02
CA TYR A 521 42.77 0.43 1.27
C TYR A 521 43.65 -0.31 2.27
N PHE A 522 44.55 -1.18 1.79
CA PHE A 522 45.51 -1.90 2.62
C PHE A 522 46.85 -1.15 2.82
N ASN A 523 46.91 0.15 2.48
CA ASN A 523 48.12 0.97 2.54
C ASN A 523 49.32 0.41 1.74
N ASP A 524 49.07 -0.44 0.76
CA ASP A 524 50.06 -0.97 -0.19
C ASP A 524 50.23 -0.01 -1.36
N VAL A 525 50.90 1.11 -1.08
CA VAL A 525 51.05 2.23 -2.02
C VAL A 525 51.79 1.82 -3.30
N ILE A 526 52.77 0.90 -3.22
CA ILE A 526 53.55 0.46 -4.37
C ILE A 526 52.68 -0.27 -5.38
N ASN A 527 51.90 -1.26 -4.92
CA ASN A 527 51.02 -2.00 -5.80
C ASN A 527 49.85 -1.14 -6.28
N ALA A 528 49.38 -0.17 -5.49
CA ALA A 528 48.43 0.83 -5.95
C ALA A 528 48.99 1.66 -7.12
N ILE A 529 50.19 2.24 -6.96
CA ILE A 529 50.85 3.05 -7.99
C ILE A 529 51.08 2.25 -9.28
N SER A 530 51.49 0.98 -9.16
CA SER A 530 51.70 0.10 -10.31
C SER A 530 50.41 -0.08 -11.12
N ASN A 531 49.31 -0.38 -10.44
CA ASN A 531 48.04 -0.61 -11.09
C ASN A 531 47.41 0.67 -11.69
N ILE A 532 47.52 1.82 -11.03
CA ILE A 532 47.01 3.09 -11.58
C ILE A 532 47.84 3.57 -12.76
N LYS A 533 49.17 3.38 -12.77
CA LYS A 533 50.02 3.73 -13.93
C LYS A 533 49.58 3.00 -15.20
N ILE A 534 49.33 1.69 -15.08
CA ILE A 534 48.86 0.86 -16.20
C ILE A 534 47.47 1.33 -16.66
N PHE A 535 46.57 1.60 -15.71
CA PHE A 535 45.25 2.13 -15.99
C PHE A 535 45.29 3.49 -16.72
N THR A 536 46.07 4.44 -16.21
CA THR A 536 46.18 5.80 -16.78
C THR A 536 46.77 5.76 -18.19
N ARG A 537 47.82 4.95 -18.40
CA ARG A 537 48.39 4.73 -19.74
C ARG A 537 47.32 4.22 -20.71
N TYR A 538 46.51 3.26 -20.28
CA TYR A 538 45.41 2.74 -21.08
C TYR A 538 44.34 3.81 -21.39
N ALA A 539 43.93 4.61 -20.40
CA ALA A 539 42.94 5.66 -20.56
C ALA A 539 43.38 6.76 -21.55
N ILE A 540 44.65 7.16 -21.51
CA ILE A 540 45.23 8.15 -22.43
C ILE A 540 45.17 7.67 -23.88
N ILE A 541 45.53 6.40 -24.12
CA ILE A 541 45.53 5.81 -25.48
C ILE A 541 44.11 5.79 -26.08
N ASN A 542 43.10 5.47 -25.27
CA ASN A 542 41.73 5.30 -25.75
C ASN A 542 40.90 6.60 -25.78
N THR A 543 41.33 7.64 -25.07
CA THR A 543 40.72 8.97 -25.17
C THR A 543 41.21 9.74 -26.41
N GLN A 544 42.39 9.46 -26.96
CA GLN A 544 42.85 10.09 -28.20
C GLN A 544 42.06 9.65 -29.45
N LEU A 545 41.40 8.49 -29.41
CA LEU A 545 40.53 8.01 -30.50
C LEU A 545 39.12 8.62 -30.46
N SER A 546 38.64 9.13 -29.32
CA SER A 546 37.28 9.67 -29.18
C SER A 546 37.13 11.14 -29.57
N TRP A 547 38.23 11.84 -29.88
CA TRP A 547 38.22 13.23 -30.39
C TRP A 547 38.35 13.31 -31.92
N LYS A 548 38.37 12.17 -32.62
CA LYS A 548 38.26 12.06 -34.08
C LYS A 548 36.93 11.40 -34.46
N LEU A 549 35.82 11.99 -34.03
CA LEU A 549 34.44 11.87 -34.54
C LEU A 549 33.69 13.09 -34.01
#